data_AF-A0A453SGR0-F1
#
_entry.id   AF-A0A453SGR0-F1
#
_cell.length_a   1.000
_cell.length_b   1.000
_cell.length_c   1.000
_cell.angle_alpha   90.00
_cell.angle_beta   90.00
_cell.angle_gamma   90.00
#
_symmetry.space_group_name_H-M   'P 1'
#
loop_
_entity.id
_entity.type
_entity.pdbx_description
1 polymer ?
#
loop_
_entity_poly.entity_id
_entity_poly.type
_entity_poly.pdbx_seq_one_letter_code
_entity_poly.pdbx_strand_id
1 'polypeptide(L)'
;MCFQVKMAVHYMRRVIQRRAKFDIMDLNVVQFAPKTFIPALFGHASSDVFIQSHHTDRIHQAYAGDKNLIKFDGDHNSARPQFYYDSVSIFFYNVLNPPQFPSACSNKLEKYYNRGAGTNEEVHPQLQLVSPMPQNQ
;
A
#
# COMPACT_ATOMS: atom_id res chain seq x y z
N MET A 1 3.32 36.35 2.10
CA MET A 1 3.45 34.89 2.33
C MET A 1 4.10 34.11 1.17
N CYS A 2 3.89 34.43 -0.11
CA CYS A 2 4.30 33.55 -1.22
C CYS A 2 5.84 33.43 -1.47
N PHE A 3 6.64 34.44 -1.09
CA PHE A 3 8.11 34.39 -1.27
C PHE A 3 8.82 33.40 -0.34
N GLN A 4 8.34 33.26 0.91
CA GLN A 4 8.97 32.38 1.90
C GLN A 4 8.82 30.90 1.51
N VAL A 5 7.66 30.53 0.95
CA VAL A 5 7.41 29.18 0.42
C VAL A 5 8.35 28.86 -0.74
N LYS A 6 8.52 29.79 -1.70
CA LYS A 6 9.45 29.60 -2.82
C LYS A 6 10.90 29.41 -2.34
N MET A 7 11.34 30.20 -1.36
CA MET A 7 12.68 30.06 -0.78
C MET A 7 12.86 28.71 -0.08
N ALA A 8 11.86 28.25 0.68
CA ALA A 8 11.89 26.94 1.33
C ALA A 8 11.98 25.80 0.30
N VAL A 9 11.18 25.83 -0.76
CA VAL A 9 11.22 24.83 -1.84
C VAL A 9 12.57 24.83 -2.56
N HIS A 10 13.11 26.00 -2.89
CA HIS A 10 14.44 26.12 -3.49
C HIS A 10 15.54 25.57 -2.58
N TYR A 11 15.49 25.86 -1.28
CA TYR A 11 16.43 25.33 -0.31
C TYR A 11 16.33 23.79 -0.24
N MET A 12 15.12 23.24 -0.15
CA MET A 12 14.89 21.80 -0.15
C MET A 12 15.45 21.14 -1.42
N ARG A 13 15.13 21.67 -2.61
CA ARG A 13 15.69 21.19 -3.89
C ARG A 13 17.23 21.18 -3.86
N ARG A 14 17.87 22.26 -3.38
CA ARG A 14 19.33 22.34 -3.27
C ARG A 14 19.92 21.34 -2.28
N VAL A 15 19.23 21.03 -1.18
CA VAL A 15 19.67 20.01 -0.23
C VAL A 15 19.56 18.61 -0.85
N ILE A 16 18.46 18.32 -1.52
CA ILE A 16 18.21 17.03 -2.19
C ILE A 16 19.24 16.80 -3.31
N GLN A 17 19.45 17.78 -4.19
CA GLN A 17 20.48 17.69 -5.24
C GLN A 17 21.88 17.43 -4.66
N ARG A 18 22.25 18.10 -3.57
CA ARG A 18 23.57 17.90 -2.94
C ARG A 18 23.74 16.50 -2.35
N ARG A 19 22.71 15.97 -1.69
CA ARG A 19 22.76 14.68 -0.96
C ARG A 19 22.44 13.47 -1.83
N ALA A 20 21.36 13.54 -2.59
CA ALA A 20 20.82 12.42 -3.36
C ALA A 20 21.22 12.44 -4.84
N LYS A 21 21.92 13.50 -5.30
CA LYS A 21 22.48 13.62 -6.66
C LYS A 21 21.44 13.57 -7.79
N PHE A 22 20.19 13.94 -7.50
CA PHE A 22 19.14 14.11 -8.50
C PHE A 22 18.34 15.39 -8.23
N ASP A 23 17.62 15.85 -9.25
CA ASP A 23 16.69 16.96 -9.11
C ASP A 23 15.29 16.46 -8.76
N ILE A 24 14.74 16.92 -7.63
CA ILE A 24 13.37 16.56 -7.22
C ILE A 24 12.33 16.98 -8.26
N MET A 25 12.57 18.03 -9.05
CA MET A 25 11.64 18.47 -10.08
C MET A 25 11.59 17.56 -11.30
N ASP A 26 12.63 16.74 -11.50
CA ASP A 26 12.72 15.78 -12.61
C ASP A 26 12.21 14.38 -12.21
N LEU A 27 11.75 14.22 -10.96
CA LEU A 27 11.28 12.93 -10.44
C LEU A 27 9.93 12.56 -11.06
N ASN A 28 9.95 11.59 -11.97
CA ASN A 28 8.75 11.05 -12.61
C ASN A 28 8.71 9.52 -12.58
N VAL A 29 8.00 8.98 -11.60
CA VAL A 29 7.86 7.53 -11.39
C VAL A 29 7.08 6.81 -12.49
N VAL A 30 6.21 7.52 -13.23
CA VAL A 30 5.40 6.93 -14.31
C VAL A 30 6.29 6.44 -15.46
N GLN A 31 7.46 7.03 -15.68
CA GLN A 31 8.43 6.59 -16.70
C GLN A 31 9.07 5.23 -16.39
N PHE A 32 9.08 4.83 -15.10
CA PHE A 32 9.71 3.60 -14.64
C PHE A 32 8.70 2.51 -14.27
N ALA A 33 7.43 2.86 -14.06
CA ALA A 33 6.36 1.89 -13.80
C ALA A 33 6.28 0.77 -14.87
N PRO A 34 6.44 1.03 -16.20
CA PRO A 34 6.43 -0.02 -17.21
C PRO A 34 7.65 -0.97 -17.16
N LYS A 35 8.68 -0.63 -16.39
CA LYS A 35 9.91 -1.42 -16.22
C LYS A 35 9.92 -2.18 -14.89
N THR A 36 8.84 -2.10 -14.11
CA THR A 36 8.76 -2.68 -12.78
C THR A 36 7.82 -3.88 -12.79
N PHE A 37 8.36 -5.05 -12.41
CA PHE A 37 7.68 -6.36 -12.51
C PHE A 37 7.44 -7.04 -11.17
N ILE A 38 7.94 -6.46 -10.07
CA ILE A 38 7.68 -7.00 -8.73
C ILE A 38 6.19 -6.83 -8.39
N PRO A 39 5.58 -7.75 -7.63
CA PRO A 39 4.21 -7.59 -7.17
C PRO A 39 4.03 -6.30 -6.36
N ALA A 40 2.93 -5.58 -6.59
CA ALA A 40 2.62 -4.34 -5.89
C ALA A 40 1.16 -4.25 -5.44
N LEU A 41 0.94 -3.70 -4.25
CA LEU A 41 -0.38 -3.34 -3.73
C LEU A 41 -0.47 -1.83 -3.56
N PHE A 42 -1.41 -1.22 -4.25
CA PHE A 42 -1.70 0.21 -4.18
C PHE A 42 -2.92 0.46 -3.28
N GLY A 43 -2.81 1.43 -2.39
CA GLY A 43 -3.91 1.90 -1.54
C GLY A 43 -4.15 3.38 -1.73
N HIS A 44 -5.41 3.80 -1.85
CA HIS A 44 -5.77 5.22 -1.96
C HIS A 44 -7.05 5.56 -1.20
N ALA A 45 -7.05 6.70 -0.50
CA ALA A 45 -8.22 7.18 0.21
C ALA A 45 -9.10 8.04 -0.72
N SER A 46 -10.39 7.73 -0.83
CA SER A 46 -11.30 8.33 -1.80
C SER A 46 -11.47 9.85 -1.65
N SER A 47 -11.23 10.40 -0.46
CA SER A 47 -11.37 11.84 -0.15
C SER A 47 -10.03 12.53 0.11
N ASP A 48 -8.91 11.98 -0.36
CA ASP A 48 -7.60 12.62 -0.25
C ASP A 48 -7.49 13.85 -1.17
N VAL A 49 -7.47 15.04 -0.56
CA VAL A 49 -7.27 16.32 -1.25
C VAL A 49 -5.81 16.75 -1.34
N PHE A 50 -4.92 16.12 -0.57
CA PHE A 50 -3.49 16.44 -0.54
C PHE A 50 -2.76 15.72 -1.67
N ILE A 51 -2.99 14.41 -1.81
CA ILE A 51 -2.52 13.61 -2.94
C ILE A 51 -3.75 13.04 -3.64
N GLN A 52 -4.13 13.61 -4.78
CA GLN A 52 -5.34 13.19 -5.50
C GLN A 52 -5.19 11.80 -6.13
N SER A 53 -6.31 11.04 -6.19
CA SER A 53 -6.38 9.67 -6.74
C SER A 53 -5.77 9.50 -8.13
N HIS A 54 -5.85 10.52 -8.98
CA HIS A 54 -5.35 10.43 -10.35
C HIS A 54 -3.85 10.10 -10.41
N HIS A 55 -3.06 10.45 -9.39
CA HIS A 55 -1.65 10.07 -9.30
C HIS A 55 -1.49 8.56 -9.16
N THR A 56 -2.23 7.95 -8.23
CA THR A 56 -2.23 6.49 -8.03
C THR A 56 -2.74 5.78 -9.28
N ASP A 57 -3.85 6.26 -9.87
CA ASP A 57 -4.45 5.66 -11.07
C ASP A 57 -3.46 5.65 -12.25
N ARG A 58 -2.73 6.76 -12.47
CA ARG A 58 -1.72 6.87 -13.53
C ARG A 58 -0.56 5.91 -13.35
N ILE A 59 -0.04 5.78 -12.12
CA ILE A 59 1.08 4.89 -11.84
C ILE A 59 0.62 3.44 -11.97
N HIS A 60 -0.53 3.10 -11.38
CA HIS A 60 -1.12 1.76 -11.45
C HIS A 60 -1.33 1.35 -12.92
N GLN A 61 -1.92 2.20 -13.74
CA GLN A 61 -2.14 1.90 -15.16
C GLN A 61 -0.84 1.63 -15.93
N ALA A 62 0.22 2.40 -15.65
CA ALA A 62 1.51 2.25 -16.31
C ALA A 62 2.37 1.09 -15.77
N TYR A 63 2.00 0.51 -14.62
CA TYR A 63 2.81 -0.49 -13.94
C TYR A 63 2.75 -1.84 -14.66
N ALA A 64 3.90 -2.46 -14.94
CA ALA A 64 3.96 -3.66 -15.78
C ALA A 64 3.70 -4.97 -15.03
N GLY A 65 4.16 -5.08 -13.78
CA GLY A 65 3.99 -6.28 -12.96
C GLY A 65 2.58 -6.50 -12.41
N ASP A 66 2.46 -7.57 -11.63
CA ASP A 66 1.25 -7.87 -10.87
C ASP A 66 0.93 -6.73 -9.92
N LYS A 67 -0.31 -6.26 -10.00
CA LYS A 67 -0.74 -5.05 -9.30
C LYS A 67 -2.20 -5.16 -8.90
N ASN A 68 -2.50 -4.68 -7.71
CA ASN A 68 -3.86 -4.51 -7.21
C ASN A 68 -4.01 -3.09 -6.66
N LEU A 69 -5.19 -2.49 -6.86
CA LEU A 69 -5.55 -1.18 -6.32
C LEU A 69 -6.77 -1.30 -5.42
N ILE A 70 -6.62 -0.91 -4.16
CA ILE A 70 -7.69 -0.82 -3.18
C ILE A 70 -7.97 0.66 -2.91
N LYS A 71 -9.20 1.07 -3.20
CA LYS A 71 -9.72 2.39 -2.77
C LYS A 71 -10.58 2.19 -1.53
N PHE A 72 -10.45 3.10 -0.57
CA PHE A 72 -11.18 3.05 0.70
C PHE A 72 -11.57 4.46 1.13
N ASP A 73 -12.56 4.57 2.01
CA ASP A 73 -13.03 5.87 2.49
C ASP A 73 -12.06 6.52 3.47
N GLY A 74 -12.03 7.86 3.45
CA GLY A 74 -11.15 8.67 4.28
C GLY A 74 -10.34 9.68 3.48
N ASP A 75 -9.58 10.50 4.20
CA ASP A 75 -8.63 11.47 3.66
C ASP A 75 -7.17 11.00 3.79
N HIS A 76 -6.22 11.90 3.52
CA HIS A 76 -4.79 11.64 3.60
C HIS A 76 -4.35 11.02 4.94
N ASN A 77 -4.93 11.51 6.04
CA ASN A 77 -4.50 11.23 7.42
C ASN A 77 -5.47 10.33 8.19
N SER A 78 -6.62 10.02 7.60
CA SER A 78 -7.63 9.15 8.22
C SER A 78 -7.06 7.77 8.52
N ALA A 79 -7.53 7.16 9.62
CA ALA A 79 -7.20 5.78 9.91
C ALA A 79 -7.62 4.89 8.75
N ARG A 80 -6.77 3.91 8.40
CA ARG A 80 -7.10 2.96 7.33
C ARG A 80 -8.09 1.92 7.89
N PRO A 81 -9.11 1.51 7.12
CA PRO A 81 -10.08 0.53 7.59
C PRO A 81 -9.42 -0.85 7.78
N GLN A 82 -10.01 -1.69 8.63
CA GLN A 82 -9.43 -2.99 9.00
C GLN A 82 -9.17 -3.88 7.78
N PHE A 83 -10.12 -3.93 6.84
CA PHE A 83 -9.98 -4.75 5.62
C PHE A 83 -8.75 -4.38 4.78
N TYR A 84 -8.31 -3.11 4.82
CA TYR A 84 -7.09 -2.69 4.11
C TYR A 84 -5.85 -3.29 4.78
N TYR A 85 -5.78 -3.29 6.12
CA TYR A 85 -4.71 -3.95 6.86
C TYR A 85 -4.70 -5.47 6.62
N ASP A 86 -5.87 -6.09 6.57
CA ASP A 86 -5.99 -7.53 6.28
C ASP A 86 -5.49 -7.84 4.85
N SER A 87 -5.86 -7.02 3.87
CA SER A 87 -5.41 -7.13 2.48
C SER A 87 -3.90 -6.97 2.34
N VAL A 88 -3.30 -6.01 3.05
CA VAL A 88 -1.84 -5.82 3.10
C VAL A 88 -1.15 -7.04 3.70
N SER A 89 -1.71 -7.61 4.77
CA SER A 89 -1.15 -8.79 5.43
C SER A 89 -1.17 -10.02 4.51
N ILE A 90 -2.29 -10.25 3.82
CA ILE A 90 -2.43 -11.32 2.83
C ILE A 90 -1.44 -11.12 1.67
N PHE A 91 -1.33 -9.91 1.14
CA PHE A 91 -0.40 -9.58 0.07
C PHE A 91 1.05 -9.94 0.47
N PHE A 92 1.50 -9.51 1.65
CA PHE A 92 2.85 -9.86 2.11
C PHE A 92 3.04 -11.35 2.33
N TYR A 93 2.05 -12.05 2.90
CA TYR A 93 2.15 -13.50 3.09
C TYR A 93 2.35 -14.22 1.74
N ASN A 94 1.55 -13.87 0.73
CA ASN A 94 1.59 -14.49 -0.59
C ASN A 94 2.87 -14.15 -1.37
N VAL A 95 3.36 -12.92 -1.26
CA VAL A 95 4.54 -12.45 -2.01
C VAL A 95 5.85 -12.91 -1.36
N LEU A 96 5.94 -12.83 -0.03
CA LEU A 96 7.17 -13.14 0.70
C LEU A 96 7.28 -14.62 1.07
N ASN A 97 6.17 -15.36 1.08
CA ASN A 97 6.11 -16.77 1.49
C ASN A 97 6.90 -17.04 2.79
N PRO A 98 6.54 -16.36 3.90
CA PRO A 98 7.28 -16.51 5.14
C PRO A 98 7.24 -17.97 5.62
N PRO A 99 8.29 -18.45 6.30
CA PRO A 99 8.30 -19.81 6.83
C PRO A 99 7.16 -20.01 7.82
N GLN A 100 6.58 -21.21 7.79
CA GLN A 100 5.46 -21.55 8.66
C GLN A 100 5.89 -21.45 10.12
N PHE A 101 5.16 -20.66 10.91
CA PHE A 101 5.41 -20.56 12.34
C PHE A 101 5.07 -21.88 13.03
N PRO A 102 5.88 -22.33 14.00
CA PRO A 102 5.51 -23.43 14.88
C PRO A 102 4.16 -23.13 15.54
N SER A 103 3.24 -24.11 15.55
CA SER A 103 1.87 -23.98 16.04
C SER A 103 1.74 -23.41 17.46
N ALA A 104 2.80 -23.53 18.28
CA ALA A 104 2.90 -22.94 19.62
C ALA A 104 2.80 -21.39 19.65
N CYS A 105 3.17 -20.69 18.57
CA CYS A 105 3.09 -19.22 18.49
C CYS A 105 1.74 -18.69 17.97
N SER A 106 0.86 -19.55 17.45
CA SER A 106 -0.42 -19.16 16.85
C SER A 106 -1.37 -18.48 17.86
N ASN A 107 -1.43 -19.02 19.08
CA ASN A 107 -2.29 -18.50 20.16
C ASN A 107 -1.95 -17.06 20.56
N LYS A 108 -0.70 -16.62 20.34
CA LYS A 108 -0.26 -15.27 20.68
C LYS A 108 -0.72 -14.26 19.62
N LEU A 109 -0.74 -14.66 18.35
CA LEU A 109 -1.16 -13.82 17.21
C LEU A 109 -2.67 -13.56 17.22
N GLU A 110 -3.47 -14.60 17.49
CA GLU A 110 -4.93 -14.51 17.60
C GLU A 110 -5.36 -13.50 18.68
N LYS A 111 -4.63 -13.44 19.81
CA LYS A 111 -4.87 -12.48 20.89
C LYS A 111 -4.59 -11.02 20.49
N TYR A 112 -3.72 -10.78 19.52
CA TYR A 112 -3.45 -9.43 19.00
C TYR A 112 -4.53 -8.96 18.03
N TYR A 113 -4.98 -9.83 17.11
CA TYR A 113 -6.09 -9.51 16.20
C TYR A 113 -7.40 -9.24 16.95
N ASN A 114 -7.75 -10.09 17.91
CA ASN A 114 -8.96 -9.93 18.71
C ASN A 114 -8.92 -8.74 19.69
N ARG A 115 -7.76 -8.13 19.92
CA ARG A 115 -7.63 -6.92 20.76
C ARG A 115 -7.93 -5.63 19.98
N GLY A 116 -7.80 -5.65 18.65
CA GLY A 116 -8.12 -4.51 17.79
C GLY A 116 -9.58 -4.47 17.32
N ALA A 117 -10.29 -5.60 17.35
CA ALA A 117 -11.68 -5.71 16.94
C ALA A 117 -12.67 -5.25 18.03
N GLY A 118 -12.61 -3.96 18.37
CA GLY A 118 -13.67 -3.28 19.09
C GLY A 118 -14.69 -2.71 18.11
N THR A 119 -15.92 -3.22 18.18
CA THR A 119 -17.17 -2.74 17.56
C THR A 119 -17.41 -3.01 16.06
N ASN A 120 -18.22 -4.06 15.83
CA ASN A 120 -19.26 -4.25 14.81
C ASN A 120 -19.01 -3.74 13.38
N GLU A 121 -18.67 -4.65 12.47
CA GLU A 121 -19.19 -4.61 11.09
C GLU A 121 -19.21 -6.03 10.51
N GLU A 122 -20.33 -6.38 9.89
CA GLU A 122 -20.61 -7.70 9.33
C GLU A 122 -19.59 -8.04 8.23
N VAL A 123 -18.94 -9.20 8.37
CA VAL A 123 -18.11 -9.78 7.32
C VAL A 123 -19.02 -10.18 6.16
N HIS A 124 -19.08 -9.33 5.13
CA HIS A 124 -19.77 -9.65 3.89
C HIS A 124 -19.06 -10.86 3.22
N PRO A 125 -19.77 -11.95 2.90
CA PRO A 125 -19.14 -13.18 2.45
C PRO A 125 -18.82 -13.12 0.95
N GLN A 126 -17.68 -12.54 0.59
CA GLN A 126 -17.07 -12.72 -0.73
C GLN A 126 -15.56 -12.96 -0.66
N LEU A 127 -15.13 -13.76 0.31
CA LEU A 127 -13.81 -14.40 0.29
C LEU A 127 -14.02 -15.90 0.48
N GLN A 128 -14.54 -16.56 -0.54
CA GLN A 128 -14.36 -18.01 -0.65
C GLN A 128 -12.86 -18.26 -0.82
N LEU A 129 -12.25 -18.86 0.21
CA LEU A 129 -10.98 -19.55 0.07
C LEU A 129 -11.09 -20.46 -1.15
N VAL A 130 -10.34 -20.16 -2.21
CA VAL A 130 -10.08 -21.14 -3.26
C VAL A 130 -9.38 -22.30 -2.57
N SER A 131 -10.09 -23.42 -2.43
CA SER A 131 -9.53 -24.63 -1.87
C SER A 131 -8.34 -25.08 -2.74
N PRO A 132 -7.21 -25.50 -2.15
CA PRO A 132 -6.10 -26.02 -2.94
C PRO A 132 -6.54 -27.28 -3.68
N MET A 133 -6.20 -27.33 -4.98
CA MET A 133 -6.44 -28.48 -5.86
C MET A 133 -5.86 -29.77 -5.26
N PRO A 134 -6.55 -30.92 -5.36
CA PRO A 134 -6.02 -32.19 -4.88
C PRO A 134 -4.85 -32.63 -5.77
N GLN A 135 -3.71 -32.92 -5.15
CA GLN A 135 -2.61 -33.61 -5.80
C GLN A 135 -3.01 -35.08 -5.95
N ASN A 136 -3.23 -35.51 -7.20
CA ASN A 136 -3.46 -36.91 -7.52
C ASN A 136 -2.15 -37.72 -7.31
N GLN A 137 -2.29 -38.87 -6.66
CA GLN A 137 -1.32 -39.96 -6.64
C GLN A 137 -1.08 -40.53 -8.04
#